data_AF-A0A1N6DVY1-F1
#
_entry.id   AF-A0A1N6DVY1-F1
#
_cell.length_a   1.000
_cell.length_b   1.000
_cell.length_c   1.000
_cell.angle_alpha   90.00
_cell.angle_beta   90.00
_cell.angle_gamma   90.00
#
_symmetry.space_group_name_H-M   'P 1'
#
loop_
_entity.id
_entity.type
_entity.pdbx_description
1 polymer ?
#
loop_
_entity_poly.entity_id
_entity_poly.type
_entity_poly.pdbx_seq_one_letter_code
_entity_poly.pdbx_strand_id
1 'polypeptide(L)'
;MKAIFYSMLAAIVSISFLSPAPVQASEPEEIVVYSARKEHLIKPLFDAYTKKTGVKISYITAKANPLLERLKAEGQNTPADLFITVDAGNLWHAAESGLLQPVESQELANAVPENLRDPQNRWFGLSIRARTVVYNADKVSADELSTYEDLATSKWKGRLVLRTSKKVYNQSLVASLIEQHGDEKAEEIVKGWVSNLALDPTSNDTKAMQAVANGIGDVAIVNTYYYGRLMKESPELPLKLFWPNQKSTGVHMNISGAGVTKHAKNKAGAIKLLEWLASEEAQHTFGALNQEFPVNSKVAPSEEVASWGSFKGNPMNVTAYGEKQADAIKLMDRAGYK
;
A
#
# COMPACT_ATOMS: atom_id res chain seq x y z
N MET A 1 44.23 94.18 -20.33
CA MET A 1 43.64 92.99 -20.99
C MET A 1 43.52 91.88 -19.96
N LYS A 2 42.29 91.48 -19.62
CA LYS A 2 41.97 90.45 -18.62
C LYS A 2 41.99 89.07 -19.29
N ALA A 3 42.70 88.10 -18.72
CA ALA A 3 42.62 86.69 -19.12
C ALA A 3 41.71 85.96 -18.13
N ILE A 4 40.66 85.32 -18.64
CA ILE A 4 39.67 84.53 -17.90
C ILE A 4 40.03 83.05 -18.11
N PHE A 5 40.28 82.33 -17.01
CA PHE A 5 40.44 80.87 -16.98
C PHE A 5 39.05 80.22 -16.91
N TYR A 6 38.71 79.38 -17.87
CA TYR A 6 37.59 78.43 -17.76
C TYR A 6 38.14 77.06 -17.34
N SER A 7 37.72 76.59 -16.17
CA SER A 7 37.97 75.24 -15.68
C SER A 7 36.85 74.32 -16.17
N MET A 8 37.18 73.29 -16.93
CA MET A 8 36.23 72.29 -17.43
C MET A 8 36.34 71.04 -16.54
N LEU A 9 35.33 70.82 -15.69
CA LEU A 9 35.24 69.66 -14.79
C LEU A 9 34.61 68.49 -15.56
N ALA A 10 35.38 67.44 -15.86
CA ALA A 10 34.88 66.22 -16.46
C ALA A 10 34.30 65.29 -15.38
N ALA A 11 32.98 65.09 -15.40
CA ALA A 11 32.30 64.14 -14.53
C ALA A 11 32.42 62.71 -15.11
N ILE A 12 33.18 61.84 -14.44
CA ILE A 12 33.29 60.41 -14.77
C ILE A 12 32.13 59.68 -14.10
N VAL A 13 31.11 59.32 -14.88
CA VAL A 13 30.01 58.44 -14.45
C VAL A 13 30.52 56.99 -14.52
N SER A 14 30.79 56.38 -13.37
CA SER A 14 31.16 54.96 -13.27
C SER A 14 29.89 54.10 -13.29
N ILE A 15 29.61 53.47 -14.44
CA ILE A 15 28.55 52.48 -14.59
C ILE A 15 29.02 51.18 -13.93
N SER A 16 28.48 50.86 -12.75
CA SER A 16 28.71 49.59 -12.08
C SER A 16 27.88 48.51 -12.77
N PHE A 17 28.54 47.64 -13.55
CA PHE A 17 27.92 46.44 -14.09
C PHE A 17 27.63 45.46 -12.93
N LEU A 18 26.36 45.37 -12.50
CA LEU A 18 25.90 44.26 -11.68
C LEU A 18 26.01 42.98 -12.51
N SER A 19 27.02 42.17 -12.24
CA SER A 19 27.08 40.80 -12.75
C SER A 19 26.01 39.97 -12.04
N PRO A 20 25.09 39.29 -12.76
CA PRO A 20 24.14 38.38 -12.12
C PRO A 20 24.92 37.25 -11.44
N ALA A 21 24.71 37.07 -10.14
CA ALA A 21 25.29 35.96 -9.40
C ALA A 21 24.84 34.63 -10.05
N PRO A 22 25.75 33.67 -10.26
CA PRO A 22 25.36 32.36 -10.75
C PRO A 22 24.39 31.73 -9.75
N VAL A 23 23.18 31.41 -10.21
CA VAL A 23 22.26 30.55 -9.49
C VAL A 23 22.92 29.18 -9.41
N GLN A 24 23.56 28.91 -8.28
CA GLN A 24 24.12 27.61 -7.99
C GLN A 24 22.94 26.65 -7.85
N ALA A 25 22.64 25.91 -8.92
CA ALA A 25 21.69 24.81 -8.84
C ALA A 25 22.24 23.83 -7.79
N SER A 26 21.62 23.81 -6.61
CA SER A 26 21.92 22.79 -5.60
C SER A 26 21.74 21.44 -6.27
N GLU A 27 22.76 20.59 -6.24
CA GLU A 27 22.58 19.20 -6.66
C GLU A 27 21.34 18.63 -5.94
N PRO A 28 20.45 17.92 -6.66
CA PRO A 28 19.26 17.41 -6.02
C PRO A 28 19.68 16.46 -4.89
N GLU A 29 19.38 16.85 -3.64
CA GLU A 29 19.73 16.05 -2.46
C GLU A 29 19.19 14.63 -2.62
N GLU A 30 20.04 13.64 -2.37
CA GLU A 30 19.68 12.22 -2.41
C GLU A 30 18.51 11.96 -1.45
N ILE A 31 17.58 11.09 -1.86
CA ILE A 31 16.48 10.62 -1.01
C ILE A 31 16.80 9.19 -0.58
N VAL A 32 16.74 8.91 0.72
CA VAL A 32 16.94 7.56 1.26
C VAL A 32 15.59 6.92 1.60
N VAL A 33 15.32 5.74 1.05
CA VAL A 33 14.04 5.04 1.20
C VAL A 33 14.21 3.69 1.89
N TYR A 34 13.48 3.47 2.97
CA TYR A 34 13.36 2.14 3.58
C TYR A 34 12.07 1.50 3.09
N SER A 35 12.17 0.40 2.34
CA SER A 35 11.02 -0.23 1.69
C SER A 35 10.81 -1.66 2.13
N ALA A 36 9.62 -1.97 2.63
CA ALA A 36 9.20 -3.34 2.92
C ALA A 36 8.70 -4.12 1.69
N ARG A 37 8.80 -3.52 0.49
CA ARG A 37 8.52 -4.20 -0.78
C ARG A 37 9.77 -4.93 -1.27
N LYS A 38 9.57 -5.97 -2.08
CA LYS A 38 10.68 -6.63 -2.77
C LYS A 38 11.29 -5.67 -3.79
N GLU A 39 12.61 -5.71 -3.96
CA GLU A 39 13.34 -4.78 -4.83
C GLU A 39 12.78 -4.68 -6.25
N HIS A 40 12.55 -5.82 -6.92
CA HIS A 40 11.99 -5.84 -8.28
C HIS A 40 10.59 -5.23 -8.41
N LEU A 41 9.88 -5.00 -7.29
CA LEU A 41 8.54 -4.41 -7.25
C LEU A 41 8.55 -2.90 -6.98
N ILE A 42 9.73 -2.31 -6.71
CA ILE A 42 9.85 -0.88 -6.34
C ILE A 42 11.00 -0.16 -7.07
N LYS A 43 12.11 -0.84 -7.35
CA LYS A 43 13.27 -0.26 -8.04
C LYS A 43 12.91 0.39 -9.39
N PRO A 44 12.06 -0.19 -10.26
CA PRO A 44 11.71 0.45 -11.53
C PRO A 44 11.04 1.83 -11.35
N LEU A 45 10.29 2.03 -10.27
CA LEU A 45 9.67 3.32 -9.96
C LEU A 45 10.73 4.34 -9.52
N PHE A 46 11.71 3.92 -8.71
CA PHE A 46 12.82 4.78 -8.32
C PHE A 46 13.71 5.15 -9.51
N ASP A 47 13.99 4.22 -10.40
CA ASP A 47 14.75 4.47 -11.63
C ASP A 47 14.00 5.47 -12.53
N ALA A 48 12.68 5.33 -12.67
CA ALA A 48 11.85 6.25 -13.44
C ALA A 48 11.83 7.66 -12.83
N TYR A 49 11.69 7.79 -11.50
CA TYR A 49 11.76 9.08 -10.81
C TYR A 49 13.13 9.74 -10.98
N THR A 50 14.21 8.97 -10.80
CA THR A 50 15.59 9.45 -10.96
C THR A 50 15.82 9.92 -12.39
N LYS A 51 15.39 9.15 -13.39
CA LYS A 51 15.49 9.53 -14.81
C LYS A 51 14.73 10.82 -15.13
N LYS A 52 13.57 11.02 -14.50
CA LYS A 52 12.72 12.20 -14.73
C LYS A 52 13.26 13.47 -14.05
N THR A 53 13.79 13.34 -12.84
CA THR A 53 14.07 14.50 -11.97
C THR A 53 15.55 14.77 -11.76
N GLY A 54 16.42 13.81 -12.06
CA GLY A 54 17.84 13.84 -11.68
C GLY A 54 18.08 13.54 -10.20
N VAL A 55 17.04 13.37 -9.37
CA VAL A 55 17.17 13.08 -7.94
C VAL A 55 17.56 11.63 -7.74
N LYS A 56 18.69 11.40 -7.09
CA LYS A 56 19.16 10.05 -6.75
C LYS A 56 18.33 9.46 -5.61
N ILE A 57 17.93 8.20 -5.75
CA ILE A 57 17.29 7.42 -4.69
C ILE A 57 18.23 6.32 -4.21
N SER A 58 18.61 6.38 -2.94
CA SER A 58 19.21 5.26 -2.22
C SER A 58 18.15 4.51 -1.45
N TYR A 59 18.21 3.18 -1.38
CA TYR A 59 17.17 2.42 -0.69
C TYR A 59 17.68 1.13 -0.07
N ILE A 60 16.94 0.68 0.95
CA ILE A 60 17.13 -0.61 1.61
C ILE A 60 15.81 -1.36 1.54
N THR A 61 15.84 -2.62 1.13
CA THR A 61 14.68 -3.50 1.20
C THR A 61 14.83 -4.55 2.29
N ALA A 62 13.80 -4.73 3.11
CA ALA A 62 13.73 -5.78 4.12
C ALA A 62 12.27 -6.05 4.52
N LYS A 63 12.02 -6.86 5.55
CA LYS A 63 10.65 -7.04 6.08
C LYS A 63 10.22 -5.80 6.88
N ALA A 64 8.91 -5.55 6.96
CA ALA A 64 8.36 -4.37 7.65
C ALA A 64 8.83 -4.23 9.10
N ASN A 65 8.70 -5.28 9.94
CA ASN A 65 9.08 -5.20 11.36
C ASN A 65 10.59 -4.91 11.55
N PRO A 66 11.54 -5.60 10.88
CA PRO A 66 12.94 -5.21 10.94
C PRO A 66 13.23 -3.76 10.53
N LEU A 67 12.54 -3.22 9.51
CA LEU A 67 12.72 -1.82 9.12
C LEU A 67 12.15 -0.84 10.16
N LEU A 68 11.00 -1.17 10.77
CA LEU A 68 10.42 -0.40 11.86
C LEU A 68 11.35 -0.33 13.07
N GLU A 69 11.87 -1.49 13.51
CA GLU A 69 12.81 -1.54 14.63
C GLU A 69 14.12 -0.84 14.31
N ARG A 70 14.57 -0.90 13.05
CA ARG A 70 15.71 -0.10 12.58
C ARG A 70 15.46 1.39 12.68
N LEU A 71 14.32 1.89 12.19
CA LEU A 71 13.95 3.31 12.29
C LEU A 71 13.90 3.78 13.74
N LYS A 72 13.34 2.96 14.64
CA LYS A 72 13.34 3.24 16.09
C LYS A 72 14.75 3.34 16.66
N ALA A 73 15.61 2.36 16.33
CA ALA A 73 16.97 2.29 16.85
C ALA A 73 17.86 3.43 16.34
N GLU A 74 17.69 3.84 15.08
CA GLU A 74 18.42 4.95 14.49
C GLU A 74 17.94 6.32 15.02
N GLY A 75 16.65 6.45 15.35
CA GLY A 75 16.08 7.65 15.96
C GLY A 75 16.34 8.91 15.14
N GLN A 76 16.83 9.97 15.79
CA GLN A 76 17.20 11.24 15.15
C GLN A 76 18.32 11.11 14.11
N ASN A 77 19.10 10.02 14.16
CA ASN A 77 20.22 9.79 13.26
C ASN A 77 19.86 8.96 12.03
N THR A 78 18.59 8.53 11.89
CA THR A 78 18.18 7.75 10.72
C THR A 78 18.52 8.49 9.43
N PRO A 79 19.13 7.80 8.44
CA PRO A 79 19.31 8.38 7.13
C PRO A 79 18.02 8.33 6.31
N ALA A 80 17.03 7.50 6.69
CA ALA A 80 15.83 7.29 5.91
C ALA A 80 14.93 8.53 5.91
N ASP A 81 14.55 9.01 4.73
CA ASP A 81 13.60 10.10 4.55
C ASP A 81 12.17 9.60 4.32
N LEU A 82 12.02 8.45 3.65
CA LEU A 82 10.73 7.86 3.31
C LEU A 82 10.67 6.39 3.75
N PHE A 83 9.58 6.01 4.41
CA PHE A 83 9.27 4.63 4.75
C PHE A 83 8.14 4.13 3.87
N ILE A 84 8.39 3.07 3.08
CA ILE A 84 7.40 2.39 2.25
C ILE A 84 7.12 1.03 2.87
N THR A 85 5.85 0.66 3.05
CA THR A 85 5.49 -0.67 3.54
C THR A 85 4.26 -1.24 2.83
N VAL A 86 3.95 -2.48 3.16
CA VAL A 86 2.70 -3.16 2.79
C VAL A 86 1.86 -3.31 4.05
N ASP A 87 0.54 -3.27 3.89
CA ASP A 87 -0.46 -3.31 4.96
C ASP A 87 -0.64 -1.98 5.73
N ALA A 88 -1.89 -1.51 5.83
CA ALA A 88 -2.22 -0.28 6.54
C ALA A 88 -1.97 -0.37 8.05
N GLY A 89 -2.09 -1.55 8.66
CA GLY A 89 -1.75 -1.76 10.06
C GLY A 89 -0.26 -1.52 10.33
N ASN A 90 0.62 -1.89 9.41
CA ASN A 90 2.05 -1.57 9.54
C ASN A 90 2.32 -0.06 9.45
N LEU A 91 1.60 0.67 8.59
CA LEU A 91 1.68 2.13 8.50
C LEU A 91 1.18 2.80 9.77
N TRP A 92 0.05 2.32 10.30
CA TRP A 92 -0.50 2.76 11.57
C TRP A 92 0.50 2.57 12.71
N HIS A 93 1.08 1.38 12.86
CA HIS A 93 2.10 1.12 13.88
C HIS A 93 3.33 2.01 13.74
N ALA A 94 3.75 2.32 12.52
CA ALA A 94 4.84 3.26 12.27
C ALA A 94 4.50 4.67 12.79
N ALA A 95 3.28 5.14 12.48
CA ALA A 95 2.78 6.44 12.87
C ALA A 95 2.60 6.56 14.39
N GLU A 96 1.97 5.57 15.02
CA GLU A 96 1.75 5.52 16.47
C GLU A 96 3.04 5.32 17.27
N SER A 97 4.05 4.69 16.67
CA SER A 97 5.41 4.66 17.23
C SER A 97 6.15 6.00 17.09
N GLY A 98 5.52 7.04 16.54
CA GLY A 98 6.12 8.34 16.32
C GLY A 98 7.26 8.33 15.30
N LEU A 99 7.25 7.39 14.34
CA LEU A 99 8.31 7.26 13.33
C LEU A 99 8.00 8.03 12.05
N LEU A 100 6.76 8.47 11.86
CA LEU A 100 6.32 9.23 10.71
C LEU A 100 5.91 10.64 11.13
N GLN A 101 6.01 11.61 10.22
CA GLN A 101 5.56 12.98 10.41
C GLN A 101 4.41 13.34 9.48
N PRO A 102 3.50 14.24 9.88
CA PRO A 102 2.41 14.70 9.03
C PRO A 102 2.95 15.44 7.79
N VAL A 103 2.26 15.26 6.66
CA VAL A 103 2.55 15.90 5.37
C VAL A 103 1.28 16.58 4.86
N GLU A 104 1.30 17.90 4.80
CA GLU A 104 0.25 18.67 4.14
C GLU A 104 0.58 18.80 2.64
N SER A 105 -0.23 18.17 1.79
CA SER A 105 -0.06 18.18 0.33
C SER A 105 -1.42 18.03 -0.34
N GLN A 106 -1.78 19.01 -1.19
CA GLN A 106 -3.04 18.99 -1.91
C GLN A 106 -3.03 17.92 -3.01
N GLU A 107 -1.85 17.67 -3.57
CA GLU A 107 -1.57 16.63 -4.56
C GLU A 107 -1.90 15.25 -3.97
N LEU A 108 -1.39 14.97 -2.76
CA LEU A 108 -1.70 13.71 -2.06
C LEU A 108 -3.17 13.62 -1.65
N ALA A 109 -3.76 14.71 -1.13
CA ALA A 109 -5.19 14.73 -0.77
C ALA A 109 -6.11 14.48 -1.97
N ASN A 110 -5.74 14.98 -3.16
CA ASN A 110 -6.48 14.78 -4.39
C ASN A 110 -6.26 13.39 -5.00
N ALA A 111 -5.05 12.84 -4.87
CA ALA A 111 -4.67 11.56 -5.47
C ALA A 111 -5.08 10.35 -4.61
N VAL A 112 -5.16 10.49 -3.29
CA VAL A 112 -5.39 9.38 -2.37
C VAL A 112 -6.73 9.56 -1.65
N PRO A 113 -7.73 8.70 -1.90
CA PRO A 113 -9.01 8.74 -1.21
C PRO A 113 -8.87 8.77 0.31
N GLU A 114 -9.77 9.46 1.00
CA GLU A 114 -9.69 9.68 2.45
C GLU A 114 -9.64 8.38 3.26
N ASN A 115 -10.35 7.34 2.81
CA ASN A 115 -10.35 6.04 3.46
C ASN A 115 -9.06 5.24 3.26
N LEU A 116 -8.13 5.70 2.40
CA LEU A 116 -6.87 5.05 2.07
C LEU A 116 -5.63 5.86 2.53
N ARG A 117 -5.83 6.86 3.40
CA ARG A 117 -4.79 7.66 4.03
C ARG A 117 -5.07 7.86 5.52
N ASP A 118 -4.03 8.23 6.26
CA ASP A 118 -4.13 8.60 7.66
C ASP A 118 -4.95 9.90 7.82
N PRO A 119 -5.95 9.97 8.72
CA PRO A 119 -6.65 11.21 9.02
C PRO A 119 -5.73 12.34 9.52
N GLN A 120 -4.55 11.99 10.05
CA GLN A 120 -3.53 12.93 10.51
C GLN A 120 -2.41 13.15 9.48
N ASN A 121 -2.60 12.69 8.23
CA ASN A 121 -1.68 12.89 7.11
C ASN A 121 -0.24 12.36 7.34
N ARG A 122 -0.05 11.36 8.23
CA ARG A 122 1.29 10.78 8.48
C ARG A 122 1.69 9.73 7.46
N TRP A 123 0.72 9.15 6.74
CA TRP A 123 0.95 8.18 5.67
C TRP A 123 -0.19 8.16 4.65
N PHE A 124 0.13 7.68 3.44
CA PHE A 124 -0.75 7.67 2.29
C PHE A 124 -0.63 6.34 1.54
N GLY A 125 -1.76 5.80 1.08
CA GLY A 125 -1.79 4.65 0.17
C GLY A 125 -1.12 4.98 -1.17
N LEU A 126 -0.48 3.96 -1.75
CA LEU A 126 0.20 3.99 -3.05
C LEU A 126 -0.31 2.91 -4.00
N SER A 127 -1.06 1.92 -3.50
CA SER A 127 -1.73 0.89 -4.30
C SER A 127 -2.74 0.16 -3.43
N ILE A 128 -3.77 -0.37 -4.06
CA ILE A 128 -4.85 -1.12 -3.45
C ILE A 128 -4.68 -2.61 -3.74
N ARG A 129 -4.93 -3.41 -2.71
CA ARG A 129 -4.84 -4.87 -2.70
C ARG A 129 -6.18 -5.41 -2.21
N ALA A 130 -7.00 -5.91 -3.13
CA ALA A 130 -8.24 -6.57 -2.77
C ALA A 130 -7.94 -7.97 -2.22
N ARG A 131 -8.40 -8.24 -1.00
CA ARG A 131 -8.37 -9.59 -0.41
C ARG A 131 -9.74 -10.21 -0.58
N THR A 132 -9.90 -11.06 -1.58
CA THR A 132 -11.19 -11.51 -2.10
C THR A 132 -11.32 -13.03 -2.05
N VAL A 133 -12.47 -13.56 -2.49
CA VAL A 133 -12.69 -15.00 -2.62
C VAL A 133 -12.23 -15.49 -3.99
N VAL A 134 -11.58 -16.65 -4.01
CA VAL A 134 -11.33 -17.45 -5.21
C VAL A 134 -12.03 -18.79 -5.04
N TYR A 135 -12.59 -19.33 -6.12
CA TYR A 135 -13.32 -20.60 -6.09
C TYR A 135 -12.95 -21.48 -7.28
N ASN A 136 -13.14 -22.79 -7.10
CA ASN A 136 -13.03 -23.77 -8.19
C ASN A 136 -14.32 -23.77 -9.02
N ALA A 137 -14.24 -23.27 -10.26
CA ALA A 137 -15.37 -23.09 -11.16
C ALA A 137 -15.98 -24.41 -11.68
N ASP A 138 -15.28 -25.54 -11.52
CA ASP A 138 -15.82 -26.86 -11.84
C ASP A 138 -16.70 -27.41 -10.70
N LYS A 139 -16.63 -26.81 -9.50
CA LYS A 139 -17.30 -27.29 -8.28
C LYS A 139 -18.27 -26.31 -7.64
N VAL A 140 -18.07 -25.02 -7.84
CA VAL A 140 -18.84 -23.95 -7.21
C VAL A 140 -19.30 -22.97 -8.27
N SER A 141 -20.59 -22.62 -8.25
CA SER A 141 -21.12 -21.53 -9.08
C SER A 141 -21.10 -20.20 -8.32
N ALA A 142 -21.01 -19.09 -9.06
CA ALA A 142 -20.88 -17.76 -8.46
C ALA A 142 -22.10 -17.34 -7.62
N ASP A 143 -23.29 -17.90 -7.88
CA ASP A 143 -24.52 -17.65 -7.13
C ASP A 143 -24.57 -18.35 -5.77
N GLU A 144 -23.71 -19.34 -5.53
CA GLU A 144 -23.53 -19.93 -4.18
C GLU A 144 -22.75 -19.02 -3.23
N LEU A 145 -22.01 -18.04 -3.78
CA LEU A 145 -21.12 -17.13 -3.06
C LEU A 145 -21.82 -15.80 -2.76
N SER A 146 -21.53 -15.22 -1.60
CA SER A 146 -22.12 -13.94 -1.21
C SER A 146 -21.15 -13.04 -0.43
N THR A 147 -20.82 -13.40 0.81
CA THR A 147 -20.05 -12.54 1.72
C THR A 147 -18.92 -13.30 2.40
N TYR A 148 -18.00 -12.57 3.05
CA TYR A 148 -16.99 -13.20 3.90
C TYR A 148 -17.63 -13.97 5.06
N GLU A 149 -18.68 -13.42 5.66
CA GLU A 149 -19.42 -14.01 6.78
C GLU A 149 -20.12 -15.30 6.37
N ASP A 150 -20.62 -15.37 5.14
CA ASP A 150 -21.27 -16.57 4.61
C ASP A 150 -20.34 -17.79 4.56
N LEU A 151 -19.03 -17.57 4.40
CA LEU A 151 -18.00 -18.62 4.48
C LEU A 151 -17.94 -19.34 5.85
N ALA A 152 -18.58 -18.77 6.88
CA ALA A 152 -18.70 -19.35 8.22
C ALA A 152 -19.88 -20.33 8.36
N THR A 153 -20.79 -20.37 7.38
CA THR A 153 -22.00 -21.22 7.44
C THR A 153 -21.69 -22.68 7.12
N SER A 154 -22.54 -23.60 7.57
CA SER A 154 -22.33 -25.05 7.42
C SER A 154 -22.24 -25.55 5.97
N LYS A 155 -22.69 -24.75 5.00
CA LYS A 155 -22.58 -25.10 3.57
C LYS A 155 -21.13 -25.18 3.07
N TRP A 156 -20.19 -24.57 3.78
CA TRP A 156 -18.77 -24.58 3.47
C TRP A 156 -17.96 -25.57 4.30
N LYS A 157 -18.62 -26.43 5.09
CA LYS A 157 -17.93 -27.38 5.97
C LYS A 157 -17.03 -28.32 5.17
N GLY A 158 -15.72 -28.27 5.46
CA GLY A 158 -14.71 -29.05 4.74
C GLY A 158 -14.42 -28.55 3.33
N ARG A 159 -14.82 -27.32 2.98
CA ARG A 159 -14.70 -26.73 1.63
C ARG A 159 -13.88 -25.44 1.61
N LEU A 160 -13.67 -24.80 2.77
CA LEU A 160 -12.91 -23.55 2.87
C LEU A 160 -11.42 -23.82 3.01
N VAL A 161 -10.60 -23.11 2.24
CA VAL A 161 -9.14 -23.11 2.38
C VAL A 161 -8.68 -21.72 2.80
N LEU A 162 -7.90 -21.66 3.87
CA LEU A 162 -7.28 -20.43 4.33
C LEU A 162 -5.77 -20.56 4.39
N ARG A 163 -5.10 -19.41 4.49
CA ARG A 163 -3.70 -19.35 4.90
C ARG A 163 -3.58 -19.05 6.38
N THR A 164 -2.40 -19.23 6.95
CA THR A 164 -2.13 -18.96 8.36
C THR A 164 -2.58 -17.56 8.84
N SER A 165 -3.13 -17.50 10.06
CA SER A 165 -3.52 -16.27 10.77
C SER A 165 -2.33 -15.36 11.11
N LYS A 166 -1.10 -15.89 11.12
CA LYS A 166 0.14 -15.14 11.41
C LYS A 166 0.48 -14.08 10.35
N LYS A 167 -0.26 -14.03 9.26
CA LYS A 167 -0.01 -13.10 8.15
C LYS A 167 -0.90 -11.89 8.29
N VAL A 168 -0.27 -10.72 8.19
CA VAL A 168 -0.91 -9.42 8.36
C VAL A 168 -2.17 -9.25 7.50
N TYR A 169 -2.23 -9.87 6.32
CA TYR A 169 -3.42 -9.84 5.46
C TYR A 169 -4.69 -10.39 6.13
N ASN A 170 -4.57 -11.48 6.90
CA ASN A 170 -5.69 -12.04 7.66
C ASN A 170 -5.96 -11.23 8.93
N GLN A 171 -4.91 -10.70 9.58
CA GLN A 171 -5.06 -9.82 10.73
C GLN A 171 -5.87 -8.58 10.37
N SER A 172 -5.57 -7.93 9.23
CA SER A 172 -6.29 -6.76 8.74
C SER A 172 -7.72 -7.09 8.27
N LEU A 173 -7.94 -8.26 7.65
CA LEU A 173 -9.29 -8.71 7.31
C LEU A 173 -10.14 -8.92 8.56
N VAL A 174 -9.62 -9.62 9.58
CA VAL A 174 -10.33 -9.86 10.83
C VAL A 174 -10.51 -8.56 11.62
N ALA A 175 -9.52 -7.66 11.62
CA ALA A 175 -9.66 -6.31 12.16
C ALA A 175 -10.83 -5.56 11.52
N SER A 176 -11.00 -5.68 10.20
CA SER A 176 -12.14 -5.08 9.50
C SER A 176 -13.49 -5.73 9.86
N LEU A 177 -13.50 -7.02 10.22
CA LEU A 177 -14.70 -7.70 10.72
C LEU A 177 -15.04 -7.24 12.15
N ILE A 178 -14.04 -7.05 13.01
CA ILE A 178 -14.23 -6.51 14.37
C ILE A 178 -14.81 -5.10 14.27
N GLU A 179 -14.24 -4.25 13.42
CA GLU A 179 -14.72 -2.88 13.22
C GLU A 179 -16.15 -2.85 12.65
N GLN A 180 -16.52 -3.79 11.77
CA GLN A 180 -17.86 -3.86 11.17
C GLN A 180 -18.92 -4.44 12.10
N HIS A 181 -18.60 -5.49 12.85
CA HIS A 181 -19.58 -6.34 13.50
C HIS A 181 -19.44 -6.38 15.03
N GLY A 182 -18.36 -5.81 15.58
CA GLY A 182 -17.96 -6.00 16.97
C GLY A 182 -17.28 -7.35 17.22
N ASP A 183 -16.64 -7.47 18.39
CA ASP A 183 -15.79 -8.61 18.74
C ASP A 183 -16.56 -9.95 18.74
N GLU A 184 -17.73 -9.99 19.36
CA GLU A 184 -18.51 -11.23 19.52
C GLU A 184 -18.89 -11.83 18.17
N LYS A 185 -19.43 -11.00 17.27
CA LYS A 185 -19.88 -11.47 15.96
C LYS A 185 -18.70 -11.80 15.04
N ALA A 186 -17.63 -11.01 15.10
CA ALA A 186 -16.39 -11.32 14.37
C ALA A 186 -15.80 -12.67 14.84
N GLU A 187 -15.84 -12.97 16.13
CA GLU A 187 -15.34 -14.24 16.67
C GLU A 187 -16.20 -15.43 16.21
N GLU A 188 -17.53 -15.27 16.16
CA GLU A 188 -18.44 -16.27 15.60
C GLU A 188 -18.10 -16.57 14.13
N ILE A 189 -17.91 -15.53 13.32
CA ILE A 189 -17.55 -15.66 11.89
C ILE A 189 -16.23 -16.43 11.74
N VAL A 190 -15.19 -16.01 12.48
CA VAL A 190 -13.85 -16.64 12.38
C VAL A 190 -13.86 -18.07 12.89
N LYS A 191 -14.61 -18.39 13.95
CA LYS A 191 -14.80 -19.78 14.41
C LYS A 191 -15.50 -20.63 13.36
N GLY A 192 -16.53 -20.09 12.71
CA GLY A 192 -17.20 -20.77 11.60
C GLY A 192 -16.24 -21.07 10.45
N TRP A 193 -15.38 -20.10 10.07
CA TRP A 193 -14.33 -20.32 9.08
C TRP A 193 -13.40 -21.47 9.47
N VAL A 194 -12.88 -21.46 10.71
CA VAL A 194 -11.99 -22.52 11.20
C VAL A 194 -12.68 -23.89 11.18
N SER A 195 -13.96 -23.95 11.58
CA SER A 195 -14.76 -25.18 11.55
C SER A 195 -15.03 -25.72 10.14
N ASN A 196 -14.90 -24.85 9.12
CA ASN A 196 -15.16 -25.14 7.72
C ASN A 196 -13.90 -25.49 6.92
N LEU A 197 -12.72 -25.48 7.56
CA LEU A 197 -11.47 -25.76 6.89
C LEU A 197 -11.42 -27.16 6.27
N ALA A 198 -11.03 -27.22 4.99
CA ALA A 198 -10.78 -28.46 4.26
C ALA A 198 -9.40 -29.07 4.59
N LEU A 199 -8.46 -28.22 5.01
CA LEU A 199 -7.12 -28.57 5.47
C LEU A 199 -6.60 -27.53 6.46
N ASP A 200 -5.54 -27.87 7.18
CA ASP A 200 -4.84 -26.91 8.03
C ASP A 200 -4.39 -25.67 7.22
N PRO A 201 -4.38 -24.46 7.84
CA PRO A 201 -4.05 -23.23 7.15
C PRO A 201 -2.73 -23.29 6.40
N THR A 202 -2.76 -22.94 5.11
CA THR A 202 -1.60 -22.98 4.23
C THR A 202 -0.58 -21.86 4.53
N SER A 203 0.66 -22.00 4.06
CA SER A 203 1.69 -20.97 4.29
C SER A 203 1.49 -19.68 3.47
N ASN A 204 0.81 -19.74 2.32
CA ASN A 204 0.60 -18.61 1.42
C ASN A 204 -0.62 -18.78 0.49
N ASP A 205 -1.07 -17.67 -0.11
CA ASP A 205 -2.24 -17.61 -1.01
C ASP A 205 -2.08 -18.51 -2.24
N THR A 206 -0.88 -18.64 -2.81
CA THR A 206 -0.62 -19.54 -3.95
C THR A 206 -0.91 -20.99 -3.60
N LYS A 207 -0.47 -21.47 -2.42
CA LYS A 207 -0.77 -22.82 -1.95
C LYS A 207 -2.26 -23.00 -1.63
N ALA A 208 -2.93 -21.97 -1.10
CA ALA A 208 -4.37 -22.01 -0.90
C ALA A 208 -5.12 -22.20 -2.23
N MET A 209 -4.75 -21.43 -3.26
CA MET A 209 -5.33 -21.57 -4.60
C MET A 209 -5.01 -22.90 -5.25
N GLN A 210 -3.79 -23.41 -5.12
CA GLN A 210 -3.43 -24.74 -5.63
C GLN A 210 -4.25 -25.84 -4.97
N ALA A 211 -4.49 -25.75 -3.65
CA ALA A 211 -5.36 -26.69 -2.95
C ALA A 211 -6.81 -26.63 -3.47
N VAL A 212 -7.33 -25.43 -3.76
CA VAL A 212 -8.66 -25.24 -4.37
C VAL A 212 -8.71 -25.79 -5.79
N ALA A 213 -7.70 -25.50 -6.61
CA ALA A 213 -7.62 -25.99 -7.99
C ALA A 213 -7.55 -27.52 -8.05
N ASN A 214 -6.81 -28.14 -7.13
CA ASN A 214 -6.70 -29.61 -7.00
C ASN A 214 -7.90 -30.24 -6.28
N GLY A 215 -8.92 -29.47 -5.93
CA GLY A 215 -10.16 -29.95 -5.35
C GLY A 215 -10.06 -30.45 -3.91
N ILE A 216 -9.01 -30.08 -3.15
CA ILE A 216 -8.90 -30.37 -1.70
C ILE A 216 -9.95 -29.56 -0.94
N GLY A 217 -10.13 -28.30 -1.31
CA GLY A 217 -11.28 -27.49 -0.94
C GLY A 217 -11.84 -26.82 -2.19
N ASP A 218 -12.86 -25.99 -2.02
CA ASP A 218 -13.62 -25.44 -3.14
C ASP A 218 -13.52 -23.91 -3.20
N VAL A 219 -13.22 -23.24 -2.08
CA VAL A 219 -13.10 -21.78 -1.98
C VAL A 219 -11.93 -21.37 -1.09
N ALA A 220 -11.33 -20.21 -1.36
CA ALA A 220 -10.29 -19.62 -0.51
C ALA A 220 -10.37 -18.10 -0.44
N ILE A 221 -9.80 -17.51 0.62
CA ILE A 221 -9.63 -16.06 0.76
C ILE A 221 -8.17 -15.67 0.43
N VAL A 222 -7.98 -14.89 -0.63
CA VAL A 222 -6.66 -14.57 -1.20
C VAL A 222 -6.57 -13.13 -1.68
N ASN A 223 -5.35 -12.60 -1.82
CA ASN A 223 -5.12 -11.34 -2.51
C ASN A 223 -5.04 -11.55 -4.03
N THR A 224 -5.67 -10.67 -4.79
CA THR A 224 -5.80 -10.74 -6.26
C THR A 224 -4.47 -10.88 -7.01
N TYR A 225 -3.40 -10.19 -6.60
CA TYR A 225 -2.09 -10.28 -7.27
C TYR A 225 -1.38 -11.64 -7.12
N TYR A 226 -1.81 -12.51 -6.19
CA TYR A 226 -1.35 -13.91 -6.21
C TYR A 226 -2.12 -14.72 -7.26
N TYR A 227 -3.43 -14.45 -7.43
CA TYR A 227 -4.24 -15.03 -8.49
C TYR A 227 -3.71 -14.64 -9.87
N GLY A 228 -3.44 -13.35 -10.10
CA GLY A 228 -2.87 -12.87 -11.36
C GLY A 228 -1.59 -13.61 -11.75
N ARG A 229 -0.62 -13.71 -10.84
CA ARG A 229 0.62 -14.47 -11.08
C ARG A 229 0.37 -15.94 -11.35
N LEU A 230 -0.48 -16.59 -10.56
CA LEU A 230 -0.76 -18.02 -10.73
C LEU A 230 -1.47 -18.30 -12.06
N MET A 231 -2.47 -17.51 -12.43
CA MET A 231 -3.20 -17.68 -13.70
C MET A 231 -2.36 -17.30 -14.92
N LYS A 232 -1.36 -16.43 -14.76
CA LYS A 232 -0.38 -16.16 -15.81
C LYS A 232 0.56 -17.35 -16.04
N GLU A 233 0.94 -18.05 -14.98
CA GLU A 233 1.79 -19.25 -15.05
C GLU A 233 1.00 -20.51 -15.44
N SER A 234 -0.27 -20.59 -15.07
CA SER A 234 -1.14 -21.78 -15.24
C SER A 234 -2.58 -21.34 -15.57
N PRO A 235 -2.84 -20.83 -16.79
CA PRO A 235 -4.13 -20.29 -17.19
C PRO A 235 -5.25 -21.33 -17.28
N GLU A 236 -4.91 -22.61 -17.33
CA GLU A 236 -5.83 -23.74 -17.41
C GLU A 236 -6.48 -24.11 -16.07
N LEU A 237 -5.98 -23.57 -14.94
CA LEU A 237 -6.56 -23.88 -13.64
C LEU A 237 -8.01 -23.39 -13.56
N PRO A 238 -8.95 -24.18 -12.97
CA PRO A 238 -10.36 -23.84 -12.94
C PRO A 238 -10.68 -22.80 -11.84
N LEU A 239 -9.83 -21.78 -11.67
CA LEU A 239 -9.98 -20.78 -10.62
C LEU A 239 -10.65 -19.53 -11.18
N LYS A 240 -11.62 -19.00 -10.42
CA LYS A 240 -12.23 -17.70 -10.68
C LYS A 240 -12.27 -16.86 -9.42
N LEU A 241 -12.16 -15.55 -9.61
CA LEU A 241 -12.38 -14.58 -8.54
C LEU A 241 -13.88 -14.36 -8.32
N PHE A 242 -14.24 -14.15 -7.07
CA PHE A 242 -15.55 -13.67 -6.65
C PHE A 242 -15.35 -12.47 -5.73
N TRP A 243 -16.11 -11.40 -5.96
CA TRP A 243 -16.09 -10.18 -5.17
C TRP A 243 -17.15 -10.28 -4.07
N PRO A 244 -16.80 -10.52 -2.80
CA PRO A 244 -17.78 -10.67 -1.73
C PRO A 244 -18.35 -9.31 -1.30
N ASN A 245 -19.45 -9.37 -0.55
CA ASN A 245 -20.08 -8.23 0.13
C ASN A 245 -20.55 -7.11 -0.82
N GLN A 246 -20.76 -7.38 -2.12
CA GLN A 246 -21.18 -6.35 -3.09
C GLN A 246 -22.54 -5.71 -2.79
N LYS A 247 -23.43 -6.45 -2.12
CA LYS A 247 -24.74 -5.97 -1.65
C LYS A 247 -24.69 -5.31 -0.27
N SER A 248 -23.52 -5.26 0.37
CA SER A 248 -23.34 -4.73 1.73
C SER A 248 -22.10 -3.83 1.81
N THR A 249 -21.06 -4.27 2.52
CA THR A 249 -19.90 -3.47 2.91
C THR A 249 -18.86 -3.32 1.81
N GLY A 250 -18.88 -4.16 0.77
CA GLY A 250 -17.85 -4.21 -0.28
C GLY A 250 -16.63 -5.04 0.08
N VAL A 251 -15.74 -5.25 -0.90
CA VAL A 251 -14.53 -6.08 -0.76
C VAL A 251 -13.54 -5.44 0.20
N HIS A 252 -12.96 -6.23 1.12
CA HIS A 252 -11.85 -5.77 1.95
C HIS A 252 -10.67 -5.31 1.08
N MET A 253 -10.32 -4.04 1.21
CA MET A 253 -9.20 -3.41 0.51
C MET A 253 -8.11 -3.10 1.50
N ASN A 254 -6.89 -3.53 1.21
CA ASN A 254 -5.72 -3.11 1.96
C ASN A 254 -4.78 -2.34 1.02
N ILE A 255 -3.75 -1.71 1.58
CA ILE A 255 -2.86 -0.86 0.81
C ILE A 255 -1.40 -1.29 0.95
N SER A 256 -0.60 -0.96 -0.05
CA SER A 256 0.77 -0.53 0.23
C SER A 256 0.77 0.97 0.30
N GLY A 257 1.57 1.54 1.18
CA GLY A 257 1.63 2.98 1.33
C GLY A 257 2.99 3.41 1.87
N ALA A 258 3.10 4.71 2.06
CA ALA A 258 4.32 5.32 2.53
C ALA A 258 4.05 6.53 3.41
N GLY A 259 5.03 6.84 4.26
CA GLY A 259 5.05 8.05 5.07
C GLY A 259 6.46 8.62 5.14
N VAL A 260 6.53 9.94 5.30
CA VAL A 260 7.81 10.64 5.52
C VAL A 260 8.25 10.37 6.95
N THR A 261 9.49 9.91 7.12
CA THR A 261 10.02 9.58 8.45
C THR A 261 10.11 10.85 9.32
N LYS A 262 9.94 10.73 10.63
CA LYS A 262 9.96 11.87 11.56
C LYS A 262 11.25 12.69 11.51
N HIS A 263 12.37 12.04 11.21
CA HIS A 263 13.71 12.64 11.19
C HIS A 263 14.31 12.70 9.79
N ALA A 264 13.46 12.69 8.74
CA ALA A 264 13.89 12.88 7.35
C ALA A 264 14.78 14.12 7.21
N LYS A 265 15.99 13.92 6.67
CA LYS A 265 16.96 15.01 6.43
C LYS A 265 16.57 15.77 5.17
N ASN A 266 16.12 15.04 4.16
CA ASN A 266 15.58 15.57 2.92
C ASN A 266 14.05 15.44 2.89
N LYS A 267 13.37 16.14 3.81
CA LYS A 267 11.90 16.12 3.92
C LYS A 267 11.23 16.57 2.61
N ALA A 268 11.71 17.64 1.99
CA ALA A 268 11.12 18.18 0.77
C ALA A 268 11.23 17.21 -0.41
N GLY A 269 12.37 16.53 -0.56
CA GLY A 269 12.55 15.48 -1.55
C GLY A 269 11.63 14.28 -1.30
N ALA A 270 11.53 13.82 -0.05
CA ALA A 270 10.65 12.71 0.30
C ALA A 270 9.17 13.00 0.01
N ILE A 271 8.70 14.22 0.27
CA ILE A 271 7.33 14.64 -0.08
C ILE A 271 7.13 14.62 -1.60
N LYS A 272 8.06 15.17 -2.37
CA LYS A 272 7.97 15.15 -3.85
C LYS A 272 7.99 13.74 -4.43
N LEU A 273 8.77 12.83 -3.84
CA LEU A 273 8.76 11.42 -4.25
C LEU A 273 7.42 10.77 -3.89
N LEU A 274 6.87 11.04 -2.71
CA LEU A 274 5.58 10.52 -2.27
C LEU A 274 4.42 11.02 -3.17
N GLU A 275 4.40 12.31 -3.48
CA GLU A 275 3.47 12.94 -4.43
C GLU A 275 3.56 12.30 -5.81
N TRP A 276 4.79 12.12 -6.32
CA TRP A 276 4.98 11.49 -7.62
C TRP A 276 4.53 10.04 -7.62
N LEU A 277 4.79 9.26 -6.57
CA LEU A 277 4.32 7.88 -6.46
C LEU A 277 2.78 7.77 -6.48
N ALA A 278 2.06 8.78 -6.00
CA ALA A 278 0.59 8.86 -6.05
C ALA A 278 0.05 9.46 -7.37
N SER A 279 0.91 10.06 -8.19
CA SER A 279 0.53 10.68 -9.47
C SER A 279 0.05 9.65 -10.51
N GLU A 280 -0.72 10.11 -11.49
CA GLU A 280 -1.26 9.25 -12.55
C GLU A 280 -0.15 8.47 -13.29
N GLU A 281 0.95 9.14 -13.61
CA GLU A 281 2.11 8.57 -14.29
C GLU A 281 2.71 7.37 -13.52
N ALA A 282 3.00 7.57 -12.22
CA ALA A 282 3.60 6.51 -11.43
C ALA A 282 2.60 5.38 -11.17
N GLN A 283 1.32 5.70 -10.95
CA GLN A 283 0.28 4.72 -10.64
C GLN A 283 0.01 3.74 -11.79
N HIS A 284 0.09 4.18 -13.05
CA HIS A 284 0.04 3.26 -14.19
C HIS A 284 1.14 2.20 -14.12
N THR A 285 2.38 2.62 -13.85
CA THR A 285 3.53 1.71 -13.73
C THR A 285 3.45 0.86 -12.46
N PHE A 286 3.05 1.46 -11.33
CA PHE A 286 2.96 0.80 -10.04
C PHE A 286 1.93 -0.32 -10.09
N GLY A 287 0.71 -0.04 -10.56
CA GLY A 287 -0.38 -1.01 -10.66
C GLY A 287 -0.03 -2.16 -11.60
N ALA A 288 0.49 -1.86 -12.79
CA ALA A 288 0.86 -2.87 -13.78
C ALA A 288 2.01 -3.78 -13.29
N LEU A 289 3.10 -3.19 -12.76
CA LEU A 289 4.26 -3.95 -12.27
C LEU A 289 3.89 -4.92 -11.15
N ASN A 290 2.95 -4.52 -10.29
CA ASN A 290 2.59 -5.25 -9.08
C ASN A 290 1.32 -6.09 -9.22
N GLN A 291 0.59 -5.97 -10.32
CA GLN A 291 -0.77 -6.50 -10.49
C GLN A 291 -1.70 -6.04 -9.35
N GLU A 292 -1.56 -4.78 -8.96
CA GLU A 292 -2.31 -4.12 -7.90
C GLU A 292 -3.24 -3.05 -8.51
N PHE A 293 -4.30 -2.69 -7.78
CA PHE A 293 -5.20 -1.62 -8.21
C PHE A 293 -4.56 -0.26 -7.88
N PRO A 294 -4.70 0.76 -8.75
CA PRO A 294 -4.21 2.10 -8.44
C PRO A 294 -5.00 2.70 -7.27
N VAL A 295 -4.33 3.48 -6.43
CA VAL A 295 -4.99 4.25 -5.37
C VAL A 295 -5.65 5.52 -5.92
N ASN A 296 -5.06 6.07 -6.99
CA ASN A 296 -5.55 7.26 -7.67
C ASN A 296 -6.75 6.89 -8.54
N SER A 297 -7.91 7.42 -8.18
CA SER A 297 -9.19 7.11 -8.82
C SER A 297 -9.30 7.58 -10.28
N LYS A 298 -8.40 8.47 -10.72
CA LYS A 298 -8.30 8.90 -12.13
C LYS A 298 -7.57 7.88 -13.02
N VAL A 299 -6.88 6.92 -12.41
CA VAL A 299 -6.06 5.94 -13.11
C VAL A 299 -6.85 4.66 -13.26
N ALA A 300 -7.07 4.22 -14.50
CA ALA A 300 -7.62 2.90 -14.76
C ALA A 300 -6.61 1.81 -14.35
N PRO A 301 -7.06 0.67 -13.79
CA PRO A 301 -6.20 -0.49 -13.62
C PRO A 301 -5.59 -0.94 -14.95
N SER A 302 -4.44 -1.63 -14.90
CA SER A 302 -3.87 -2.29 -16.10
C SER A 302 -4.89 -3.25 -16.74
N GLU A 303 -4.78 -3.50 -18.05
CA GLU A 303 -5.70 -4.40 -18.77
C GLU A 303 -5.87 -5.76 -18.07
N GLU A 304 -4.77 -6.34 -17.58
CA GLU A 304 -4.78 -7.59 -16.82
C GLU A 304 -5.63 -7.46 -15.54
N VAL A 305 -5.40 -6.43 -14.73
CA VAL A 305 -6.15 -6.22 -13.48
C VAL A 305 -7.62 -5.87 -13.76
N ALA A 306 -7.90 -5.11 -14.83
CA ALA A 306 -9.25 -4.76 -15.25
C ALA A 306 -10.03 -5.98 -15.75
N SER A 307 -9.35 -6.98 -16.33
CA SER A 307 -9.98 -8.22 -16.81
C SER A 307 -10.63 -9.06 -15.69
N TRP A 308 -10.27 -8.82 -14.43
CA TRP A 308 -10.84 -9.50 -13.27
C TRP A 308 -12.25 -8.97 -12.89
N GLY A 309 -12.71 -7.92 -13.58
CA GLY A 309 -14.00 -7.28 -13.35
C GLY A 309 -13.93 -6.14 -12.33
N SER A 310 -15.05 -5.44 -12.17
CA SER A 310 -15.21 -4.35 -11.22
C SER A 310 -15.81 -4.83 -9.90
N PHE A 311 -15.51 -4.10 -8.83
CA PHE A 311 -16.07 -4.36 -7.52
C PHE A 311 -16.26 -3.06 -6.74
N LYS A 312 -17.25 -3.05 -5.85
CA LYS A 312 -17.36 -2.09 -4.75
C LYS A 312 -16.37 -2.48 -3.67
N GLY A 313 -15.37 -1.64 -3.44
CA GLY A 313 -14.46 -1.74 -2.31
C GLY A 313 -15.09 -1.26 -1.01
N ASN A 314 -14.61 -1.76 0.12
CA ASN A 314 -15.07 -1.35 1.43
C ASN A 314 -14.63 0.09 1.75
N PRO A 315 -15.56 1.02 2.06
CA PRO A 315 -15.24 2.43 2.28
C PRO A 315 -14.62 2.70 3.66
N MET A 316 -14.47 1.69 4.52
CA MET A 316 -13.80 1.80 5.81
C MET A 316 -12.42 2.42 5.67
N ASN A 317 -12.10 3.36 6.58
CA ASN A 317 -10.75 3.88 6.65
C ASN A 317 -9.79 2.77 7.10
N VAL A 318 -8.74 2.55 6.31
CA VAL A 318 -7.77 1.46 6.54
C VAL A 318 -6.94 1.61 7.83
N THR A 319 -7.01 2.77 8.50
CA THR A 319 -6.48 3.01 9.86
C THR A 319 -7.03 1.99 10.86
N ALA A 320 -8.30 1.60 10.73
CA ALA A 320 -8.95 0.62 11.61
C ALA A 320 -8.20 -0.73 11.64
N TYR A 321 -7.46 -1.06 10.59
CA TYR A 321 -6.70 -2.32 10.51
C TYR A 321 -5.53 -2.34 11.49
N GLY A 322 -4.95 -1.18 11.81
CA GLY A 322 -3.95 -1.02 12.85
C GLY A 322 -4.57 -0.97 14.24
N GLU A 323 -5.61 -0.15 14.41
CA GLU A 323 -6.31 0.05 15.68
C GLU A 323 -6.85 -1.27 16.26
N LYS A 324 -7.43 -2.12 15.40
CA LYS A 324 -8.00 -3.42 15.80
C LYS A 324 -7.05 -4.59 15.61
N GLN A 325 -5.79 -4.37 15.19
CA GLN A 325 -4.90 -5.48 14.83
C GLN A 325 -4.60 -6.41 16.00
N ALA A 326 -4.33 -5.83 17.18
CA ALA A 326 -4.04 -6.60 18.38
C ALA A 326 -5.24 -7.45 18.81
N ASP A 327 -6.45 -6.90 18.69
CA ASP A 327 -7.68 -7.60 19.02
C ASP A 327 -7.98 -8.70 18.00
N ALA A 328 -7.75 -8.44 16.71
CA ALA A 328 -7.84 -9.43 15.65
C ALA A 328 -6.91 -10.62 15.88
N ILE A 329 -5.67 -10.38 16.31
CA ILE A 329 -4.71 -11.44 16.64
C ILE A 329 -5.22 -12.30 17.81
N LYS A 330 -5.67 -11.66 18.90
CA LYS A 330 -6.22 -12.37 20.07
C LYS A 330 -7.48 -13.15 19.70
N LEU A 331 -8.35 -12.58 18.88
CA LEU A 331 -9.59 -13.21 18.43
C LEU A 331 -9.30 -14.45 17.58
N MET A 332 -8.38 -14.34 16.62
CA MET A 332 -7.95 -15.49 15.82
C MET A 332 -7.35 -16.61 16.66
N ASP A 333 -6.57 -16.27 17.69
CA ASP A 333 -6.02 -17.24 18.65
C ASP A 333 -7.13 -17.96 19.43
N ARG A 334 -8.08 -17.21 20.02
CA ARG A 334 -9.26 -17.79 20.70
C ARG A 334 -10.14 -18.64 19.78
N ALA A 335 -10.22 -18.29 18.50
CA ALA A 335 -10.96 -19.04 17.50
C ALA A 335 -10.22 -20.29 17.00
N GLY A 336 -8.98 -20.52 17.42
CA GLY A 336 -8.16 -21.66 16.98
C GLY A 336 -7.63 -21.52 15.56
N TYR A 337 -7.58 -20.30 15.01
CA TYR A 337 -7.06 -20.04 13.68
C TYR A 337 -5.52 -19.98 13.69
N LYS A 338 -4.88 -21.03 13.17
CA LYS A 338 -3.41 -21.23 13.19
C LYS A 338 -2.64 -20.48 12.10
#